data_AF-A0A447U127-F1
#
_entry.id   AF-A0A447U127-F1
#
_cell.length_a   1.000
_cell.length_b   1.000
_cell.length_c   1.000
_cell.angle_alpha   90.00
_cell.angle_beta   90.00
_cell.angle_gamma   90.00
#
_symmetry.space_group_name_H-M   'P 1'
#
loop_
_entity.id
_entity.type
_entity.pdbx_description
1 polymer ?
#
loop_
_entity_poly.entity_id
_entity_poly.type
_entity_poly.pdbx_seq_one_letter_code
_entity_poly.pdbx_strand_id
1 'polypeptide(L)'
;MRLFCDLTGVRNCRDLTDFGREIRATVLKRTHLTVGVGIAQTKTLAKLANHAAKKWQRQTGGVVDLSNIERQRRLLALIPVEDVWGVGRRISKKLNALGIKTALDLSEQSTWILRKHFNVVLERTVRELRGEPCLELEEFAPAKQEIVCSRSFGERVTDYEEMRQAVLQLRCARGRKTPRRAPVLPFHFNIRPKTSPFALNEPYYGNSAAVTLLTPTQDSRDIINAAVKCLDKIWRDGHRYQKSGGDAG
;
A
#
# COMPACT_ATOMS: atom_id res chain seq x y z
N MET A 1 2.57 3.48 -12.26
CA MET A 1 3.38 4.46 -11.51
C MET A 1 2.51 5.69 -11.23
N ARG A 2 2.62 6.31 -10.06
CA ARG A 2 1.92 7.57 -9.70
C ARG A 2 2.99 8.55 -9.22
N LEU A 3 2.85 9.81 -9.58
CA LEU A 3 3.79 10.87 -9.24
C LEU A 3 3.00 12.06 -8.68
N PHE A 4 3.54 12.71 -7.66
CA PHE A 4 3.01 13.95 -7.09
C PHE A 4 4.02 15.07 -7.38
N CYS A 5 3.52 16.25 -7.72
CA CYS A 5 4.31 17.46 -7.92
C CYS A 5 3.74 18.56 -7.04
N ASP A 6 4.62 19.37 -6.45
CA ASP A 6 4.21 20.64 -5.87
C ASP A 6 3.96 21.66 -6.99
N LEU A 7 2.82 22.34 -6.93
CA LEU A 7 2.41 23.38 -7.87
C LEU A 7 2.27 24.75 -7.18
N THR A 8 2.81 24.89 -5.97
CA THR A 8 2.86 26.16 -5.24
C THR A 8 3.51 27.24 -6.11
N GLY A 9 2.86 28.40 -6.22
CA GLY A 9 3.29 29.51 -7.08
C GLY A 9 2.85 29.42 -8.54
N VAL A 10 2.54 28.25 -9.09
CA VAL A 10 2.09 28.11 -10.50
C VAL A 10 0.74 28.82 -10.73
N ARG A 11 -0.13 28.79 -9.71
CA ARG A 11 -1.43 29.48 -9.70
C ARG A 11 -1.33 30.98 -9.94
N ASN A 12 -0.20 31.59 -9.58
CA ASN A 12 -0.01 33.04 -9.72
C ASN A 12 0.32 33.44 -11.17
N CYS A 13 0.72 32.49 -12.00
CA CYS A 13 1.17 32.74 -13.36
C CYS A 13 0.20 32.21 -14.42
N ARG A 14 -0.62 31.20 -14.10
CA ARG A 14 -1.52 30.54 -15.06
C ARG A 14 -2.63 29.74 -14.40
N ASP A 15 -3.69 29.48 -15.17
CA ASP A 15 -4.75 28.56 -14.79
C ASP A 15 -4.21 27.12 -14.63
N LEU A 16 -4.61 26.48 -13.53
CA LEU A 16 -4.15 25.13 -13.19
C LEU A 16 -4.72 24.05 -14.11
N THR A 17 -5.95 24.23 -14.59
CA THR A 17 -6.60 23.26 -15.47
C THR A 17 -5.89 23.22 -16.82
N ASP A 18 -5.56 24.39 -17.36
CA ASP A 18 -4.82 24.48 -18.62
C ASP A 18 -3.39 23.94 -18.47
N PHE A 19 -2.72 24.23 -17.36
CA PHE A 19 -1.43 23.63 -17.07
C PHE A 19 -1.51 22.09 -16.96
N GLY A 20 -2.56 21.56 -16.33
CA GLY A 20 -2.80 20.12 -16.26
C GLY A 20 -3.02 19.48 -17.64
N ARG A 21 -3.70 20.18 -18.56
CA ARG A 21 -3.90 19.74 -19.95
C ARG A 21 -2.58 19.73 -20.73
N GLU A 22 -1.74 20.74 -20.53
CA GLU A 22 -0.40 20.82 -21.13
C GLU A 22 0.49 19.64 -20.68
N ILE A 23 0.52 19.34 -19.38
CA ILE A 23 1.24 18.18 -18.84
C ILE A 23 0.75 16.90 -19.51
N ARG A 24 -0.57 16.70 -19.56
CA ARG A 24 -1.17 15.52 -20.17
C ARG A 24 -0.80 15.36 -21.65
N ALA A 25 -0.86 16.45 -22.42
CA ALA A 25 -0.47 16.47 -23.83
C ALA A 25 1.03 16.18 -24.02
N THR A 26 1.88 16.75 -23.16
CA THR A 26 3.33 16.53 -23.20
C THR A 26 3.71 15.09 -22.89
N VAL A 27 3.09 14.48 -21.87
CA VAL A 27 3.30 13.07 -21.53
C VAL A 27 2.83 12.17 -22.68
N LEU A 28 1.67 12.45 -23.27
CA LEU A 28 1.18 11.70 -24.43
C LEU A 28 2.13 11.81 -25.62
N LYS A 29 2.64 13.01 -25.93
CA LYS A 29 3.57 13.23 -27.04
C LYS A 29 4.91 12.50 -26.86
N ARG A 30 5.42 12.44 -25.62
CA ARG A 30 6.76 11.87 -25.33
C ARG A 30 6.74 10.38 -25.05
N THR A 31 5.64 9.85 -24.51
CA THR A 31 5.58 8.46 -24.04
C THR A 31 4.48 7.63 -24.70
N HIS A 32 3.57 8.27 -25.45
CA HIS A 32 2.35 7.65 -25.99
C HIS A 32 1.40 7.07 -24.93
N LEU A 33 1.56 7.45 -23.66
CA LEU A 33 0.70 7.02 -22.56
C LEU A 33 -0.31 8.11 -22.20
N THR A 34 -1.58 7.73 -22.10
CA THR A 34 -2.63 8.63 -21.58
C THR A 34 -2.58 8.68 -20.06
N VAL A 35 -2.51 9.90 -19.51
CA VAL A 35 -2.56 10.14 -18.07
C VAL A 35 -3.78 10.98 -17.69
N GLY A 36 -4.20 10.84 -16.44
CA GLY A 36 -5.15 11.75 -15.79
C GLY A 36 -4.39 12.66 -14.83
N VAL A 37 -4.82 13.92 -14.75
CA VAL A 37 -4.21 14.93 -13.87
C VAL A 37 -5.24 15.38 -12.85
N GLY A 38 -4.89 15.28 -11.56
CA GLY A 38 -5.72 15.75 -10.45
C GLY A 38 -4.97 16.79 -9.66
N ILE A 39 -5.60 17.95 -9.43
CA ILE A 39 -5.00 19.10 -8.76
C ILE A 39 -5.82 19.40 -7.50
N ALA A 40 -5.16 19.50 -6.36
CA ALA A 40 -5.78 19.86 -5.07
C ALA A 40 -4.72 20.32 -4.06
N GLN A 41 -5.17 20.74 -2.88
CA GLN A 41 -4.36 21.25 -1.76
C GLN A 41 -3.60 20.14 -1.03
N THR A 42 -4.13 18.91 -1.04
CA THR A 42 -3.57 17.76 -0.30
C THR A 42 -3.39 16.56 -1.21
N LYS A 43 -2.51 15.62 -0.83
CA LYS A 43 -2.23 14.43 -1.65
C LYS A 43 -3.46 13.56 -1.82
N THR A 44 -4.25 13.43 -0.75
CA THR A 44 -5.47 12.61 -0.77
C THR A 44 -6.50 13.19 -1.72
N LEU A 45 -6.73 14.50 -1.67
CA LEU A 45 -7.63 15.18 -2.61
C LEU A 45 -7.09 15.13 -4.04
N ALA A 46 -5.79 15.33 -4.27
CA ALA A 46 -5.20 15.28 -5.60
C ALA A 46 -5.33 13.88 -6.22
N LYS A 47 -5.21 12.83 -5.40
CA LYS A 47 -5.45 11.45 -5.82
C LYS A 47 -6.92 11.19 -6.15
N LEU A 48 -7.85 11.73 -5.37
CA LEU A 48 -9.29 11.65 -5.66
C LEU A 48 -9.66 12.41 -6.93
N ALA A 49 -9.10 13.60 -7.13
CA ALA A 49 -9.23 14.38 -8.36
C ALA A 49 -8.73 13.59 -9.57
N ASN A 50 -7.58 12.92 -9.45
CA ASN A 50 -7.04 12.08 -10.53
C ASN A 50 -7.94 10.85 -10.80
N HIS A 51 -8.49 10.24 -9.75
CA HIS A 51 -9.46 9.16 -9.90
C HIS A 51 -10.70 9.65 -10.68
N ALA A 52 -11.24 10.81 -10.30
CA ALA A 52 -12.35 11.46 -11.00
C ALA A 52 -12.02 11.80 -12.45
N ALA A 53 -10.83 12.33 -12.72
CA ALA A 53 -10.35 12.68 -14.05
C ALA A 53 -10.31 11.46 -14.99
N LYS A 54 -10.02 10.27 -14.45
CA LYS A 54 -10.02 9.01 -15.20
C LYS A 54 -11.41 8.41 -15.33
N LYS A 55 -12.20 8.42 -14.26
CA LYS A 55 -13.55 7.83 -14.24
C LYS A 55 -14.52 8.59 -15.14
N TRP A 56 -14.44 9.93 -15.13
CA TRP A 56 -15.30 10.83 -15.89
C TRP A 56 -14.51 11.57 -16.98
N GLN A 57 -13.68 10.84 -17.72
CA GLN A 57 -12.78 11.43 -18.70
C GLN A 57 -13.52 12.21 -19.81
N ARG A 58 -14.73 11.78 -20.19
CA ARG A 58 -15.56 12.47 -21.19
C ARG A 58 -16.04 13.84 -20.69
N GLN A 59 -16.39 13.93 -19.40
CA GLN A 59 -16.89 15.16 -18.80
C GLN A 59 -15.77 16.11 -18.38
N THR A 60 -14.62 15.57 -17.96
CA THR A 60 -13.51 16.34 -17.36
C THR A 60 -12.37 16.63 -18.34
N GLY A 61 -12.35 15.97 -19.50
CA GLY A 61 -11.21 16.05 -20.43
C GLY A 61 -9.91 15.46 -19.87
N GLY A 62 -9.99 14.65 -18.80
CA GLY A 62 -8.84 14.01 -18.15
C GLY A 62 -8.08 14.91 -17.17
N VAL A 63 -8.62 16.08 -16.81
CA VAL A 63 -8.04 16.98 -15.80
C VAL A 63 -9.13 17.43 -14.83
N VAL A 64 -8.86 17.34 -13.52
CA VAL A 64 -9.78 17.81 -12.47
C VAL A 64 -9.02 18.68 -11.49
N ASP A 65 -9.54 19.88 -11.26
CA ASP A 65 -9.05 20.84 -10.28
C ASP A 65 -10.05 21.01 -9.13
N LEU A 66 -9.61 20.70 -7.91
CA LEU A 66 -10.38 20.83 -6.66
C LEU A 66 -9.90 21.99 -5.79
N SER A 67 -9.22 22.98 -6.37
CA SER A 67 -8.87 24.23 -5.70
C SER A 67 -10.09 24.99 -5.17
N ASN A 68 -11.24 24.84 -5.84
CA ASN A 68 -12.51 25.42 -5.42
C ASN A 68 -13.26 24.47 -4.47
N ILE A 69 -13.62 24.99 -3.29
CA ILE A 69 -14.26 24.22 -2.21
C ILE A 69 -15.63 23.66 -2.63
N GLU A 70 -16.43 24.38 -3.42
CA GLU A 70 -17.72 23.87 -3.89
C GLU A 70 -17.54 22.68 -4.83
N ARG A 71 -16.59 22.78 -5.77
CA ARG A 71 -16.25 21.67 -6.68
C ARG A 71 -15.73 20.47 -5.90
N GLN A 72 -14.89 20.71 -4.89
CA GLN A 72 -14.41 19.67 -3.97
C GLN A 72 -15.58 18.97 -3.28
N ARG A 73 -16.50 19.71 -2.64
CA ARG A 73 -17.65 19.12 -1.94
C ARG A 73 -18.56 18.33 -2.88
N ARG A 74 -18.86 18.86 -4.07
CA ARG A 74 -19.64 18.15 -5.10
C ARG A 74 -18.97 16.84 -5.51
N LEU A 75 -17.65 16.84 -5.70
CA LEU A 75 -16.92 15.64 -6.04
C LEU A 75 -16.96 14.61 -4.90
N LEU A 76 -16.70 15.05 -3.67
CA LEU A 76 -16.69 14.17 -2.50
C LEU A 76 -18.05 13.48 -2.28
N ALA A 77 -19.17 14.15 -2.60
CA ALA A 77 -20.51 13.56 -2.52
C ALA A 77 -20.72 12.41 -3.52
N LEU A 78 -20.01 12.42 -4.66
CA LEU A 78 -20.15 11.41 -5.72
C LEU A 78 -19.21 10.21 -5.54
N ILE A 79 -18.25 10.30 -4.61
CA ILE A 79 -17.24 9.27 -4.41
C ILE A 79 -17.61 8.39 -3.22
N PRO A 80 -17.75 7.07 -3.41
CA PRO A 80 -17.91 6.12 -2.32
C PRO A 80 -16.74 6.17 -1.33
N VAL A 81 -17.03 5.95 -0.05
CA VAL A 81 -16.01 6.00 1.02
C VAL A 81 -14.89 4.97 0.83
N GLU A 82 -15.18 3.85 0.16
CA GLU A 82 -14.25 2.78 -0.19
C GLU A 82 -13.23 3.14 -1.28
N ASP A 83 -13.52 4.15 -2.10
CA ASP A 83 -12.59 4.67 -3.11
C ASP A 83 -11.59 5.68 -2.51
N VAL A 84 -11.79 6.08 -1.24
CA VAL A 84 -10.90 7.01 -0.53
C VAL A 84 -9.58 6.31 -0.19
N TRP A 85 -8.48 6.98 -0.51
CA TRP A 85 -7.16 6.46 -0.21
C TRP A 85 -6.93 6.33 1.31
N GLY A 86 -6.60 5.13 1.75
CA GLY A 86 -6.40 4.81 3.18
C GLY A 86 -7.59 4.05 3.78
N VAL A 87 -8.74 4.02 3.09
CA VAL A 87 -9.91 3.25 3.50
C VAL A 87 -9.87 1.85 2.87
N GLY A 88 -9.50 0.85 3.67
CA GLY A 88 -9.51 -0.56 3.24
C GLY A 88 -10.86 -1.25 3.47
N ARG A 89 -11.04 -2.46 2.91
CA ARG A 89 -12.29 -3.25 2.97
C ARG A 89 -12.89 -3.44 4.38
N ARG A 90 -12.06 -3.56 5.41
CA ARG A 90 -12.54 -3.69 6.80
C ARG A 90 -13.04 -2.36 7.37
N ILE A 91 -12.37 -1.27 7.02
CA ILE A 91 -12.73 0.08 7.46
C ILE A 91 -13.99 0.53 6.73
N SER A 92 -14.07 0.31 5.41
CA SER A 92 -15.27 0.66 4.62
C SER A 92 -16.52 -0.05 5.15
N LYS A 93 -16.45 -1.34 5.48
CA LYS A 93 -17.58 -2.06 6.11
C LYS A 93 -18.04 -1.41 7.41
N LYS A 94 -17.10 -1.03 8.29
CA LYS A 94 -17.42 -0.36 9.55
C LYS A 94 -18.03 1.03 9.33
N LEU A 95 -17.48 1.81 8.39
CA LEU A 95 -17.99 3.13 8.03
C LEU A 95 -19.40 3.04 7.44
N ASN A 96 -19.63 2.11 6.52
CA ASN A 96 -20.95 1.85 5.94
C ASN A 96 -21.98 1.44 7.01
N ALA A 97 -21.58 0.65 8.01
CA ALA A 97 -22.44 0.29 9.15
C ALA A 97 -22.80 1.49 10.04
N LEU A 98 -21.96 2.54 10.06
CA LEU A 98 -22.23 3.82 10.73
C LEU A 98 -23.00 4.81 9.85
N GLY A 99 -23.44 4.40 8.66
CA GLY A 99 -24.15 5.27 7.72
C GLY A 99 -23.24 6.19 6.88
N ILE A 100 -21.92 6.09 7.04
CA ILE A 100 -20.93 6.89 6.30
C ILE A 100 -20.66 6.19 4.97
N LYS A 101 -21.24 6.69 3.88
CA LYS A 101 -21.21 6.02 2.57
C LYS A 101 -20.34 6.75 1.55
N THR A 102 -20.24 8.07 1.66
CA THR A 102 -19.50 8.92 0.71
C THR A 102 -18.24 9.50 1.33
N ALA A 103 -17.32 9.97 0.48
CA ALA A 103 -16.15 10.71 0.93
C ALA A 103 -16.53 12.04 1.60
N LEU A 104 -17.66 12.64 1.22
CA LEU A 104 -18.21 13.82 1.87
C LEU A 104 -18.66 13.49 3.30
N ASP A 105 -19.46 12.44 3.47
CA ASP A 105 -19.94 11.99 4.79
C ASP A 105 -18.75 11.76 5.74
N LEU A 106 -17.68 11.14 5.22
CA LEU A 106 -16.45 10.88 5.98
C LEU A 106 -15.73 12.18 6.36
N SER A 107 -15.65 13.14 5.43
CA SER A 107 -15.03 14.44 5.67
C SER A 107 -15.74 15.26 6.75
N GLU A 108 -17.03 15.02 6.99
CA GLU A 108 -17.84 15.75 7.98
C GLU A 108 -17.76 15.14 9.39
N GLN A 109 -17.18 13.94 9.54
CA GLN A 109 -17.06 13.27 10.84
C GLN A 109 -16.05 13.93 11.79
N SER A 110 -16.30 13.84 13.10
CA SER A 110 -15.34 14.30 14.11
C SER A 110 -14.03 13.50 14.06
N THR A 111 -12.91 14.20 13.92
CA THR A 111 -11.56 13.61 13.92
C THR A 111 -11.24 12.89 15.22
N TRP A 112 -11.76 13.39 16.35
CA TRP A 112 -11.60 12.75 17.67
C TRP A 112 -12.29 11.38 17.74
N ILE A 113 -13.53 11.29 17.25
CA ILE A 113 -14.30 10.03 17.19
C ILE A 113 -13.58 9.04 16.28
N LEU A 114 -13.12 9.49 15.11
CA LEU A 114 -12.42 8.64 14.16
C LEU A 114 -11.10 8.08 14.73
N ARG A 115 -10.33 8.90 15.45
CA ARG A 115 -9.12 8.45 16.12
C ARG A 115 -9.42 7.39 17.18
N LYS A 116 -10.47 7.59 17.99
CA LYS A 116 -10.85 6.69 19.07
C LYS A 116 -11.37 5.34 18.56
N HIS A 117 -12.18 5.33 17.51
CA HIS A 117 -12.84 4.12 17.01
C HIS A 117 -12.09 3.40 15.87
N PHE A 118 -11.16 4.10 15.20
CA PHE A 118 -10.39 3.55 14.09
C PHE A 118 -8.88 3.67 14.35
N ASN A 119 -8.19 4.59 13.68
CA ASN A 119 -6.76 4.78 13.77
C ASN A 119 -6.36 6.20 13.36
N VAL A 120 -5.11 6.57 13.64
CA VAL A 120 -4.53 7.87 13.29
C VAL A 120 -4.44 8.08 11.77
N VAL A 121 -4.37 7.01 10.99
CA VAL A 121 -4.32 7.12 9.51
C VAL A 121 -5.65 7.65 8.97
N LEU A 122 -6.78 7.13 9.44
CA LEU A 122 -8.10 7.57 9.02
C LEU A 122 -8.37 9.00 9.46
N GLU A 123 -7.94 9.37 10.67
CA GLU A 123 -7.97 10.76 11.13
C GLU A 123 -7.23 11.69 10.17
N ARG A 124 -5.99 11.34 9.78
CA ARG A 124 -5.19 12.10 8.81
C ARG A 124 -5.87 12.16 7.43
N THR A 125 -6.47 11.06 6.98
CA THR A 125 -7.25 11.04 5.73
C THR A 125 -8.40 12.03 5.79
N VAL A 126 -9.13 12.13 6.90
CA VAL A 126 -10.25 13.08 7.04
C VAL A 126 -9.77 14.53 7.04
N ARG A 127 -8.67 14.83 7.73
CA ARG A 127 -8.04 16.15 7.67
C ARG A 127 -7.60 16.50 6.24
N GLU A 128 -6.98 15.54 5.54
CA GLU A 128 -6.60 15.72 4.14
C GLU A 128 -7.81 15.98 3.22
N LEU A 129 -8.94 15.29 3.44
CA LEU A 129 -10.19 15.53 2.69
C LEU A 129 -10.79 16.91 2.95
N ARG A 130 -10.48 17.54 4.09
CA ARG A 130 -10.85 18.92 4.42
C ARG A 130 -9.89 19.96 3.83
N GLY A 131 -8.81 19.53 3.20
CA GLY A 131 -7.78 20.41 2.67
C GLY A 131 -6.62 20.69 3.64
N GLU A 132 -6.58 20.02 4.80
CA GLU A 132 -5.48 20.15 5.77
C GLU A 132 -4.35 19.15 5.43
N PRO A 133 -3.17 19.62 4.99
CA PRO A 133 -2.08 18.72 4.63
C PRO A 133 -1.52 18.00 5.85
N CYS A 134 -1.56 16.67 5.82
CA CYS A 134 -1.03 15.76 6.84
C CYS A 134 0.01 14.79 6.26
N LEU A 135 0.13 14.70 4.93
CA LEU A 135 1.06 13.81 4.23
C LEU A 135 2.07 14.64 3.43
N GLU A 136 3.30 14.76 3.93
CA GLU A 136 4.39 15.50 3.26
C GLU A 136 4.78 14.86 1.93
N LEU A 137 5.08 15.68 0.91
CA LEU A 137 5.66 15.23 -0.36
C LEU A 137 7.00 14.53 -0.10
N GLU A 138 7.02 13.20 -0.22
CA GLU A 138 8.26 12.43 -0.08
C GLU A 138 9.07 12.63 -1.37
N GLU A 139 10.10 13.48 -1.32
CA GLU A 139 11.03 13.69 -2.44
C GLU A 139 11.91 12.45 -2.69
N PHE A 140 12.12 11.65 -1.64
CA PHE A 140 12.90 10.41 -1.67
C PHE A 140 12.08 9.27 -1.06
N ALA A 141 11.97 8.15 -1.79
CA ALA A 141 11.40 6.94 -1.21
C ALA A 141 12.25 6.52 -0.01
N PRO A 142 11.67 6.33 1.20
CA PRO A 142 12.44 5.93 2.36
C PRO A 142 13.20 4.63 2.05
N ALA A 143 14.43 4.55 2.54
CA ALA A 143 15.24 3.34 2.40
C ALA A 143 14.42 2.15 2.91
N LYS A 144 14.28 1.11 2.09
CA LYS A 144 13.49 -0.09 2.46
C LYS A 144 14.08 -0.70 3.72
N GLN A 145 13.41 -0.52 4.85
CA GLN A 145 13.80 -1.08 6.15
C GLN A 145 13.57 -2.59 6.19
N GLU A 146 12.62 -3.10 5.41
CA GLU A 146 12.32 -4.53 5.34
C GLU A 146 12.20 -5.00 3.90
N ILE A 147 12.78 -6.17 3.61
CA ILE A 147 12.61 -6.87 2.34
C ILE A 147 11.71 -8.08 2.57
N VAL A 148 10.46 -7.95 2.14
CA VAL A 148 9.47 -9.03 2.17
C VAL A 148 9.49 -9.78 0.84
N CYS A 149 9.72 -11.09 0.88
CA CYS A 149 9.50 -12.00 -0.25
C CYS A 149 8.48 -13.05 0.18
N SER A 150 7.29 -13.00 -0.42
CA SER A 150 6.27 -14.01 -0.21
C SER A 150 5.92 -14.71 -1.53
N ARG A 151 5.73 -16.02 -1.48
CA ARG A 151 5.20 -16.82 -2.58
C ARG A 151 3.95 -17.55 -2.13
N SER A 152 2.93 -17.47 -2.97
CA SER A 152 1.79 -18.38 -2.91
C SER A 152 2.12 -19.57 -3.79
N PHE A 153 1.90 -20.78 -3.30
CA PHE A 153 2.12 -22.01 -4.05
C PHE A 153 0.92 -22.28 -4.98
N GLY A 154 1.20 -22.77 -6.19
CA GLY A 154 0.16 -23.19 -7.14
C GLY A 154 -0.54 -24.45 -6.66
N GLU A 155 0.22 -25.38 -6.09
CA GLU A 155 -0.27 -26.59 -5.43
C GLU A 155 0.01 -26.53 -3.93
N ARG A 156 -0.81 -27.21 -3.12
CA ARG A 156 -0.68 -27.14 -1.66
C ARG A 156 0.48 -28.02 -1.21
N VAL A 157 1.43 -27.43 -0.49
CA VAL A 157 2.61 -28.12 0.03
C VAL A 157 2.22 -28.88 1.30
N THR A 158 2.45 -30.19 1.28
CA THR A 158 2.20 -31.10 2.41
C THR A 158 3.48 -31.60 3.04
N ASP A 159 4.55 -31.70 2.25
CA ASP A 159 5.81 -32.26 2.69
C ASP A 159 6.75 -31.19 3.26
N TYR A 160 7.41 -31.56 4.36
CA TYR A 160 8.37 -30.69 5.01
C TYR A 160 9.49 -30.28 4.05
N GLU A 161 9.99 -31.23 3.25
CA GLU A 161 11.11 -30.93 2.35
C GLU A 161 10.75 -30.03 1.17
N GLU A 162 9.54 -30.15 0.65
CA GLU A 162 9.04 -29.21 -0.36
C GLU A 162 8.91 -27.80 0.22
N MET A 163 8.39 -27.68 1.45
CA MET A 163 8.29 -26.38 2.14
C MET A 163 9.67 -25.81 2.43
N ARG A 164 10.61 -26.64 2.89
CA ARG A 164 12.00 -26.27 3.15
C ARG A 164 12.63 -25.74 1.86
N GLN A 165 12.56 -26.48 0.75
CA GLN A 165 13.08 -26.02 -0.54
C GLN A 165 12.46 -24.70 -1.00
N ALA A 166 11.15 -24.52 -0.82
CA ALA A 166 10.48 -23.28 -1.17
C ALA A 166 10.97 -22.06 -0.35
N VAL A 167 11.19 -22.24 0.95
CA VAL A 167 11.74 -21.21 1.84
C VAL A 167 13.19 -20.86 1.44
N LEU A 168 13.98 -21.87 1.05
CA LEU A 168 15.35 -21.67 0.54
C LEU A 168 15.36 -20.92 -0.80
N GLN A 169 14.43 -21.20 -1.71
CA GLN A 169 14.32 -20.48 -2.99
C GLN A 169 13.91 -19.01 -2.82
N LEU A 170 13.04 -18.69 -1.86
CA LEU A 170 12.71 -17.31 -1.50
C LEU A 170 13.95 -16.51 -1.08
N ARG A 171 14.97 -17.18 -0.53
CA ARG A 171 16.25 -16.57 -0.11
C ARG A 171 17.17 -16.27 -1.29
N CYS A 172 17.28 -17.13 -2.30
CA CYS A 172 18.08 -16.86 -3.50
C CYS A 172 17.61 -15.61 -4.25
N ALA A 173 16.30 -15.36 -4.27
CA ALA A 173 15.73 -14.15 -4.85
C ALA A 173 16.03 -12.87 -4.03
N ARG A 174 16.34 -13.01 -2.73
CA ARG A 174 16.61 -11.91 -1.79
C ARG A 174 18.08 -11.49 -1.76
N GLY A 175 19.04 -12.43 -1.78
CA GLY A 175 20.47 -12.09 -1.83
C GLY A 175 20.85 -11.20 -3.02
N ARG A 176 20.08 -11.28 -4.11
CA ARG A 176 20.22 -10.43 -5.31
C ARG A 176 19.64 -9.01 -5.15
N LYS A 177 18.80 -8.76 -4.15
CA LYS A 177 18.04 -7.50 -3.98
C LYS A 177 18.53 -6.62 -2.83
N THR A 178 19.38 -7.14 -1.94
CA THR A 178 20.02 -6.34 -0.89
C THR A 178 21.18 -5.52 -1.49
N PRO A 179 21.23 -4.19 -1.32
CA PRO A 179 22.35 -3.39 -1.76
C PRO A 179 23.64 -3.82 -1.03
N ARG A 180 24.77 -3.91 -1.74
CA ARG A 180 26.09 -4.23 -1.17
C ARG A 180 26.58 -3.24 -0.08
N ARG A 181 25.87 -2.12 0.13
CA ARG A 181 26.24 -1.02 1.03
C ARG A 181 25.13 -0.65 2.01
N ALA A 182 24.33 -1.61 2.48
CA ALA A 182 23.41 -1.36 3.58
C ALA A 182 24.16 -1.39 4.92
N PRO A 183 23.86 -0.49 5.87
CA PRO A 183 24.49 -0.49 7.18
C PRO A 183 24.22 -1.79 7.95
N VAL A 184 25.14 -2.06 8.87
CA VAL A 184 25.33 -3.28 9.65
C VAL A 184 24.21 -3.39 10.71
N LEU A 185 22.98 -3.67 10.27
CA LEU A 185 21.80 -3.82 11.13
C LEU A 185 21.60 -5.29 11.55
N PRO A 186 21.09 -5.56 12.77
CA PRO A 186 20.74 -6.91 13.19
C PRO A 186 19.74 -7.53 12.20
N PHE A 187 20.04 -8.74 11.75
CA PHE A 187 19.23 -9.41 10.75
C PHE A 187 18.04 -10.07 11.42
N HIS A 188 16.85 -9.52 11.20
CA HIS A 188 15.59 -10.11 11.62
C HIS A 188 15.06 -10.99 10.51
N PHE A 189 14.65 -12.22 10.82
CA PHE A 189 14.05 -13.10 9.84
C PHE A 189 12.77 -13.71 10.37
N ASN A 190 11.69 -13.59 9.61
CA ASN A 190 10.36 -14.04 10.00
C ASN A 190 9.75 -14.91 8.90
N ILE A 191 9.28 -16.11 9.24
CA ILE A 191 8.54 -16.98 8.31
C ILE A 191 7.09 -17.06 8.77
N ARG A 192 6.18 -16.91 7.80
CA ARG A 192 4.73 -16.99 8.00
C ARG A 192 4.09 -18.00 7.05
N PRO A 193 4.16 -19.31 7.33
CA PRO A 193 3.42 -20.31 6.57
C PRO A 193 1.94 -20.25 6.96
N LYS A 194 1.05 -20.30 5.97
CA LYS A 194 -0.41 -20.28 6.19
C LYS A 194 -1.11 -21.28 5.29
N THR A 195 -2.10 -21.98 5.84
CA THR A 195 -3.09 -22.75 5.08
C THR A 195 -4.19 -21.81 4.58
N SER A 196 -5.03 -22.29 3.65
CA SER A 196 -6.05 -21.46 3.04
C SER A 196 -7.19 -21.15 4.02
N PRO A 197 -7.51 -19.88 4.30
CA PRO A 197 -8.69 -19.53 5.10
C PRO A 197 -10.02 -19.79 4.37
N PHE A 198 -9.98 -20.22 3.10
CA PHE A 198 -11.15 -20.49 2.27
C PHE A 198 -11.38 -21.99 2.00
N ALA A 199 -10.56 -22.88 2.56
CA ALA A 199 -10.78 -24.32 2.44
C ALA A 199 -11.89 -24.75 3.43
N LEU A 200 -13.06 -25.16 2.92
CA LEU A 200 -14.22 -25.49 3.76
C LEU A 200 -14.01 -26.70 4.69
N ASN A 201 -13.06 -27.60 4.38
CA ASN A 201 -12.85 -28.87 5.09
C ASN A 201 -11.44 -29.01 5.70
N GLU A 202 -10.68 -27.92 5.88
CA GLU A 202 -9.33 -27.99 6.43
C GLU A 202 -9.17 -27.01 7.60
N PRO A 203 -8.55 -27.44 8.73
CA PRO A 203 -8.27 -26.54 9.83
C PRO A 203 -7.31 -25.43 9.39
N TYR A 204 -7.75 -24.18 9.57
CA TYR A 204 -6.91 -23.02 9.31
C TYR A 204 -5.73 -23.03 10.29
N TYR A 205 -4.52 -23.01 9.73
CA TYR A 205 -3.28 -22.91 10.46
C TYR A 205 -2.47 -21.76 9.87
N GLY A 206 -2.18 -20.77 10.71
CA GLY A 206 -1.32 -19.66 10.36
C GLY A 206 -0.48 -19.31 11.58
N ASN A 207 0.81 -19.61 11.50
CA ASN A 207 1.76 -19.32 12.57
C ASN A 207 2.91 -18.46 12.03
N SER A 208 3.68 -17.85 12.91
CA SER A 208 4.85 -17.07 12.56
C SER A 208 5.98 -17.33 13.53
N ALA A 209 7.18 -17.61 13.03
CA ALA A 209 8.39 -17.62 13.85
C ALA A 209 9.41 -16.65 13.30
N ALA A 210 10.00 -15.91 14.23
CA ALA A 210 11.08 -14.97 13.95
C ALA A 210 12.35 -15.36 14.71
N VAL A 211 13.50 -15.12 14.09
CA VAL A 211 14.83 -15.23 14.68
C VAL A 211 15.59 -13.95 14.36
N THR A 212 16.27 -13.42 15.38
CA THR A 212 17.20 -12.30 15.25
C THR A 212 18.62 -12.84 15.31
N LEU A 213 19.42 -12.57 14.28
CA LEU A 213 20.86 -12.85 14.33
C LEU A 213 21.57 -11.62 14.88
N LEU A 214 22.36 -11.82 15.95
CA LEU A 214 23.15 -10.78 16.59
C LEU A 214 24.26 -10.27 15.66
N THR A 215 24.77 -11.14 14.79
CA THR A 215 25.76 -10.79 13.78
C THR A 215 25.08 -10.61 12.43
N PRO A 216 25.16 -9.42 11.81
CA PRO A 216 24.72 -9.22 10.45
C PRO A 216 25.54 -10.08 9.51
N THR A 217 24.86 -11.02 8.85
CA THR A 217 25.47 -11.95 7.92
C THR A 217 24.80 -11.82 6.56
N GLN A 218 25.60 -11.93 5.50
CA GLN A 218 25.12 -12.16 4.15
C GLN A 218 25.35 -13.61 3.70
N ASP A 219 25.98 -14.44 4.54
CA ASP A 219 26.22 -15.84 4.21
C ASP A 219 24.88 -16.55 4.07
N SER A 220 24.70 -17.19 2.92
CA SER A 220 23.56 -18.04 2.63
C SER A 220 23.35 -19.10 3.71
N ARG A 221 24.42 -19.69 4.25
CA ARG A 221 24.36 -20.81 5.20
C ARG A 221 23.74 -20.41 6.54
N ASP A 222 24.17 -19.29 7.12
CA ASP A 222 23.65 -18.79 8.40
C ASP A 222 22.15 -18.50 8.31
N ILE A 223 21.71 -18.00 7.16
CA ILE A 223 20.34 -17.57 6.94
C ILE A 223 19.45 -18.74 6.59
N ILE A 224 19.99 -19.73 5.86
CA ILE A 224 19.34 -21.03 5.67
C ILE A 224 19.14 -21.70 7.03
N ASN A 225 20.16 -21.72 7.89
CA ASN A 225 20.07 -22.29 9.22
C ASN A 225 19.05 -21.54 10.09
N ALA A 226 19.02 -20.20 10.03
CA ALA A 226 18.01 -19.41 10.73
C ALA A 226 16.59 -19.70 10.20
N ALA A 227 16.43 -19.84 8.89
CA ALA A 227 15.14 -20.14 8.26
C ALA A 227 14.64 -21.54 8.62
N VAL A 228 15.52 -22.55 8.58
CA VAL A 228 15.19 -23.92 8.99
C VAL A 228 14.79 -23.95 10.46
N LYS A 229 15.56 -23.30 11.35
CA LYS A 229 15.19 -23.19 12.79
C LYS A 229 13.82 -22.52 13.00
N CYS A 230 13.46 -21.52 12.20
CA CYS A 230 12.13 -20.92 12.25
C CYS A 230 11.06 -21.91 11.76
N LEU A 231 11.33 -22.63 10.67
CA LEU A 231 10.40 -23.58 10.07
C LEU A 231 10.14 -24.76 11.03
N ASP A 232 11.18 -25.32 11.64
CA ASP A 232 11.07 -26.45 12.58
C ASP A 232 10.17 -26.13 13.78
N LYS A 233 10.19 -24.87 14.26
CA LYS A 233 9.35 -24.44 15.38
C LYS A 233 7.86 -24.31 15.04
N ILE A 234 7.54 -24.13 13.77
CA ILE A 234 6.17 -23.79 13.33
C ILE A 234 5.57 -24.81 12.37
N TRP A 235 6.35 -25.76 11.90
CA TRP A 235 5.89 -26.86 11.07
C TRP A 235 4.94 -27.74 11.85
N ARG A 236 3.85 -28.15 11.20
CA ARG A 236 2.92 -29.14 11.73
C ARG A 236 2.52 -30.07 10.60
N ASP A 237 2.76 -31.36 10.81
CA ASP A 237 2.34 -32.40 9.88
C ASP A 237 0.81 -32.46 9.77
N GLY A 238 0.31 -32.86 8.59
CA GLY A 238 -1.12 -32.95 8.30
C GLY A 238 -1.78 -31.64 7.85
N HIS A 239 -1.03 -30.53 7.73
CA HIS A 239 -1.54 -29.27 7.20
C HIS A 239 -1.11 -29.03 5.75
N ARG A 240 -2.04 -28.53 4.93
CA ARG A 240 -1.82 -28.24 3.51
C ARG A 240 -1.52 -26.75 3.31
N TYR A 241 -0.24 -26.41 3.26
CA TYR A 241 0.19 -25.01 3.20
C TYR A 241 -0.02 -24.41 1.81
N GLN A 242 -0.58 -23.20 1.76
CA GLN A 242 -0.88 -22.49 0.51
C GLN A 242 0.10 -21.34 0.24
N LYS A 243 0.71 -20.78 1.28
CA LYS A 243 1.58 -19.62 1.16
C LYS A 243 2.70 -19.66 2.19
N SER A 244 3.91 -19.30 1.77
CA SER A 244 5.00 -18.96 2.67
C SER A 244 5.47 -17.51 2.39
N GLY A 245 5.46 -16.71 3.45
CA GLY A 245 6.00 -15.35 3.44
C GLY A 245 7.24 -15.27 4.31
N GLY A 246 8.33 -14.73 3.75
CA GLY A 246 9.53 -14.36 4.50
C GLY A 246 9.69 -12.84 4.52
N ASP A 247 9.80 -12.24 5.69
CA ASP A 247 10.17 -10.84 5.87
C ASP A 247 11.46 -10.75 6.68
N ALA A 248 12.22 -9.72 6.37
CA ALA A 248 13.46 -9.48 7.07
C ALA A 248 13.97 -8.06 6.89
N GLY A 249 14.25 -7.46 8.03
CA GLY A 249 14.91 -6.17 8.21
C GLY A 249 16.34 -6.36 8.67
#